data_AF-A0A1V6ESQ7-F1
#
_entry.id   AF-A0A1V6ESQ7-F1
#
_cell.length_a   1.000
_cell.length_b   1.000
_cell.length_c   1.000
_cell.angle_alpha   90.00
_cell.angle_beta   90.00
_cell.angle_gamma   90.00
#
_symmetry.space_group_name_H-M   'P 1'
#
loop_
_entity.id
_entity.type
_entity.pdbx_description
1 polymer ?
#
loop_
_entity_poly.entity_id
_entity_poly.type
_entity_poly.pdbx_seq_one_letter_code
_entity_poly.pdbx_strand_id
1 'polypeptide(L)'
;MEQALGDTYGVMIYQEDVLKVAHAVAGMTLDEADTLRRAMSKKRGPREMARSMKRFLEGASARGVPGDSAREIWELIANFASYAYCKAHAATYGELAYQCAWLKTHYPAEFLTAVLANGGGFYAPPVYVSEAQRQGVPVLPPDVNRSALNYAQEGDAIRAGFAQIADLTEKTAHALVETRGAGPFQNLDDLLDRVCIGPADGEALCQAGALDALPAAPGMPPLTRPMQLWRMRNTPERDTARLFVAEAAPVDLPVLPDIAPRPRADFERSRLGQPLSSTLLRYHAAACWESPLIASCDLPRYEGREVTAIGTIIAERRLSLRNGRGVMKFLTVEDAWGVFEAVLFPEAYQRFGPLAEPGGTRLYLGAVRNEHGDAVLEVARIVRVE
;
A
#
# COMPACT_ATOMS: atom_id res chain seq x y z
N MET A 1 26.50 30.26 15.76
CA MET A 1 26.03 29.05 15.05
C MET A 1 24.81 28.43 15.73
N GLU A 2 24.79 28.28 17.06
CA GLU A 2 23.65 27.72 17.81
C GLU A 2 22.31 28.42 17.51
N GLN A 3 22.27 29.75 17.48
CA GLN A 3 21.04 30.49 17.09
C GLN A 3 20.59 30.24 15.63
N ALA A 4 21.51 29.87 14.73
CA ALA A 4 21.21 29.65 13.32
C ALA A 4 20.79 28.21 13.01
N LEU A 5 21.42 27.23 13.68
CA LEU A 5 21.29 25.79 13.41
C LEU A 5 20.81 24.97 14.62
N GLY A 6 20.31 25.62 15.67
CA GLY A 6 19.84 24.93 16.89
C GLY A 6 18.70 23.96 16.59
N ASP A 7 17.74 24.37 15.75
CA ASP A 7 16.61 23.55 15.30
C ASP A 7 17.04 22.24 14.61
N THR A 8 18.25 22.20 14.06
CA THR A 8 18.79 21.08 13.27
C THR A 8 20.04 20.46 13.91
N TYR A 9 20.25 20.69 15.21
CA TYR A 9 21.37 20.14 15.98
C TYR A 9 22.75 20.43 15.37
N GLY A 10 22.91 21.60 14.73
CA GLY A 10 24.17 22.02 14.12
C GLY A 10 24.38 21.53 12.68
N VAL A 11 23.44 20.77 12.11
CA VAL A 11 23.53 20.27 10.72
C VAL A 11 22.78 21.21 9.79
N MET A 12 23.41 21.64 8.69
CA MET A 12 22.70 22.37 7.64
C MET A 12 21.85 21.39 6.83
N ILE A 13 20.52 21.54 6.88
CA ILE A 13 19.58 20.67 6.16
C ILE A 13 18.87 21.47 5.08
N TYR A 14 18.55 22.74 5.39
CA TYR A 14 17.71 23.57 4.56
C TYR A 14 18.50 24.64 3.80
N GLN A 15 17.92 25.07 2.69
CA GLN A 15 18.38 26.24 1.94
C GLN A 15 18.38 27.50 2.82
N GLU A 16 17.36 27.64 3.67
CA GLU A 16 17.21 28.73 4.63
C GLU A 16 18.30 28.70 5.72
N ASP A 17 18.86 27.54 6.04
CA ASP A 17 19.98 27.42 6.98
C ASP A 17 21.24 28.06 6.40
N VAL A 18 21.48 27.92 5.10
CA VAL A 18 22.59 28.60 4.39
C VAL A 18 22.45 30.12 4.52
N LEU A 19 21.23 30.64 4.38
CA LEU A 19 20.96 32.08 4.54
C LEU A 19 21.23 32.54 5.98
N LYS A 20 20.75 31.79 6.96
CA LYS A 20 20.97 32.09 8.38
C LYS A 20 22.46 32.07 8.75
N VAL A 21 23.22 31.10 8.25
CA VAL A 21 24.66 30.98 8.53
C VAL A 21 25.43 32.12 7.84
N ALA A 22 25.15 32.43 6.58
CA ALA A 22 25.77 33.57 5.88
C ALA A 22 25.47 34.90 6.59
N HIS A 23 24.24 35.08 7.04
CA HIS A 23 23.86 36.25 7.82
C HIS A 23 24.52 36.30 9.20
N ALA A 24 24.57 35.18 9.94
CA ALA A 24 25.10 35.15 11.30
C ALA A 24 26.63 35.24 11.35
N VAL A 25 27.33 34.54 10.45
CA VAL A 25 28.80 34.44 10.45
C VAL A 25 29.42 35.63 9.71
N ALA A 26 28.92 35.97 8.52
CA ALA A 26 29.54 36.98 7.67
C ALA A 26 28.80 38.32 7.65
N GLY A 27 27.61 38.43 8.24
CA GLY A 27 26.84 39.67 8.24
C GLY A 27 26.30 40.08 6.90
N MET A 28 26.20 39.13 5.97
CA MET A 28 25.53 39.32 4.69
C MET A 28 24.07 39.67 4.93
N THR A 29 23.51 40.54 4.10
CA THR A 29 22.05 40.76 4.09
C THR A 29 21.35 39.49 3.60
N LEU A 30 20.06 39.34 3.90
CA LEU A 30 19.30 38.17 3.43
C LEU A 30 19.22 38.11 1.89
N ASP A 31 19.27 39.25 1.20
CA ASP A 31 19.31 39.33 -0.26
C ASP A 31 20.66 38.87 -0.83
N GLU A 32 21.77 39.29 -0.21
CA GLU A 32 23.11 38.80 -0.55
C GLU A 32 23.21 37.28 -0.32
N ALA A 33 22.59 36.78 0.75
CA ALA A 33 22.57 35.36 1.09
C ALA A 33 21.65 34.53 0.16
N ASP A 34 20.52 35.07 -0.31
CA ASP A 34 19.70 34.40 -1.33
C ASP A 34 20.42 34.36 -2.68
N THR A 35 21.19 35.40 -3.01
CA THR A 35 22.05 35.40 -4.21
C THR A 35 23.08 34.27 -4.15
N LEU A 36 23.73 34.07 -2.99
CA LEU A 36 24.59 32.93 -2.74
C LEU A 36 23.84 31.61 -2.96
N ARG A 37 22.69 31.41 -2.32
CA ARG A 37 21.88 30.18 -2.48
C ARG A 37 21.54 29.90 -3.96
N ARG A 38 21.13 30.92 -4.72
CA ARG A 38 20.81 30.78 -6.16
C ARG A 38 22.02 30.41 -7.00
N ALA A 39 23.19 30.98 -6.69
CA ALA A 39 24.45 30.67 -7.35
C ALA A 39 24.89 29.21 -7.11
N MET A 40 24.41 28.60 -6.01
CA MET A 40 24.70 27.20 -5.69
C MET A 40 23.72 26.21 -6.37
N SER A 41 22.43 26.55 -6.46
CA SER A 41 21.42 25.66 -7.05
C SER A 41 21.49 25.57 -8.58
N LYS A 42 22.04 26.57 -9.25
CA LYS A 42 22.32 26.52 -10.70
C LYS A 42 23.81 26.31 -10.88
N LYS A 43 24.25 25.54 -11.89
CA LYS A 43 25.66 25.51 -12.35
C LYS A 43 26.12 26.87 -12.94
N ARG A 44 25.65 28.00 -12.39
CA ARG A 44 26.02 29.35 -12.78
C ARG A 44 27.37 29.65 -12.20
N GLY A 45 28.38 29.42 -13.04
CA GLY A 45 29.63 30.17 -13.08
C GLY A 45 30.47 30.17 -11.80
N PRO A 46 31.66 29.53 -11.81
CA PRO A 46 32.68 29.65 -10.75
C PRO A 46 32.95 31.09 -10.27
N ARG A 47 32.65 32.09 -11.11
CA ARG A 47 32.76 33.52 -10.81
C ARG A 47 31.78 34.05 -9.76
N GLU A 48 30.51 33.64 -9.77
CA GLU A 48 29.53 34.09 -8.75
C GLU A 48 29.84 33.45 -7.39
N MET A 49 30.28 32.19 -7.42
CA MET A 49 30.74 31.48 -6.22
C MET A 49 31.97 32.13 -5.61
N ALA A 50 32.98 32.45 -6.42
CA ALA A 50 34.20 33.13 -5.96
C ALA A 50 33.91 34.52 -5.39
N ARG A 51 32.98 35.27 -5.99
CA ARG A 51 32.54 36.58 -5.46
C ARG A 51 31.87 36.44 -4.11
N SER A 52 30.98 35.46 -3.97
CA SER A 52 30.27 35.20 -2.71
C SER A 52 31.21 34.70 -1.62
N MET A 53 32.20 33.86 -1.97
CA MET A 53 33.26 33.42 -1.07
C MET A 53 34.06 34.60 -0.51
N LYS A 54 34.51 35.49 -1.40
CA LYS A 54 35.27 36.68 -1.00
C LYS A 54 34.45 37.54 -0.03
N ARG A 55 33.19 37.83 -0.38
CA ARG A 55 32.27 38.60 0.46
C ARG A 55 32.05 37.95 1.83
N PHE A 56 31.87 36.63 1.86
CA PHE A 56 31.68 35.86 3.09
C PHE A 56 32.90 35.95 4.00
N LEU A 57 34.11 35.73 3.47
CA LEU A 57 35.35 35.78 4.26
C LEU A 57 35.66 37.19 4.78
N GLU A 58 35.44 38.22 3.97
CA GLU A 58 35.57 39.63 4.40
C GLU A 58 34.59 39.96 5.53
N GLY A 59 33.34 39.56 5.39
CA GLY A 59 32.30 39.76 6.40
C GLY A 59 32.57 38.98 7.70
N ALA A 60 33.05 37.75 7.59
CA ALA A 60 33.41 36.92 8.73
C ALA A 60 34.59 37.52 9.52
N SER A 61 35.61 38.01 8.80
CA SER A 61 36.74 38.72 9.39
C SER A 61 36.30 40.00 10.12
N ALA A 62 35.41 40.79 9.51
CA ALA A 62 34.85 42.00 10.13
C ALA A 62 34.05 41.69 11.41
N ARG A 63 33.59 40.45 11.58
CA ARG A 63 32.89 39.96 12.78
C ARG A 63 33.79 39.21 13.77
N GLY A 64 35.10 39.21 13.54
CA GLY A 64 36.07 38.57 14.43
C GLY A 64 36.11 37.05 14.34
N VAL A 65 35.57 36.44 13.28
CA VAL A 65 35.65 34.99 13.07
C VAL A 65 37.05 34.63 12.57
N PRO A 66 37.76 33.69 13.21
CA PRO A 66 39.08 33.24 12.75
C PRO A 66 39.05 32.79 11.29
N GLY A 67 40.08 33.14 10.52
CA GLY A 67 40.12 32.89 9.08
C GLY A 67 40.01 31.41 8.69
N ASP A 68 40.59 30.51 9.50
CA ASP A 68 40.51 29.07 9.26
C ASP A 68 39.09 28.54 9.47
N SER A 69 38.43 28.94 10.57
CA SER A 69 37.03 28.61 10.83
C SER A 69 36.09 29.19 9.78
N ALA A 70 36.34 30.40 9.30
CA ALA A 70 35.53 31.01 8.24
C ALA A 70 35.65 30.23 6.92
N ARG A 71 36.84 29.73 6.57
CA ARG A 71 37.04 28.89 5.39
C ARG A 71 36.34 27.54 5.54
N GLU A 72 36.45 26.90 6.70
CA GLU A 72 35.79 25.63 6.97
C GLU A 72 34.26 25.75 6.87
N ILE A 73 33.67 26.79 7.47
CA ILE A 73 32.22 27.05 7.37
C ILE A 73 31.81 27.29 5.90
N TRP A 74 32.62 28.02 5.13
CA TRP A 74 32.35 28.22 3.71
C TRP A 74 32.38 26.91 2.91
N GLU A 75 33.36 26.04 3.15
CA GLU A 75 33.45 24.73 2.50
C GLU A 75 32.22 23.86 2.82
N LEU A 76 31.78 23.87 4.08
CA LEU A 76 30.54 23.19 4.47
C LEU A 76 29.34 23.75 3.71
N ILE A 77 29.19 25.08 3.63
CA ILE A 77 28.13 25.73 2.85
C ILE A 77 28.19 25.26 1.39
N ALA A 78 29.36 25.37 0.74
CA ALA A 78 29.59 25.01 -0.66
C ALA A 78 29.24 23.55 -0.98
N ASN A 79 29.64 22.63 -0.10
CA ASN A 79 29.37 21.20 -0.26
C ASN A 79 27.89 20.85 -0.04
N PHE A 80 27.23 21.49 0.93
CA PHE A 80 25.84 21.18 1.29
C PHE A 80 24.81 21.71 0.31
N ALA A 81 25.09 22.78 -0.42
CA ALA A 81 24.06 23.40 -1.26
C ALA A 81 23.59 22.55 -2.43
N SER A 82 24.32 21.50 -2.80
CA SER A 82 23.85 20.50 -3.77
C SER A 82 22.77 19.57 -3.21
N TYR A 83 22.65 19.48 -1.88
CA TYR A 83 21.71 18.59 -1.16
C TYR A 83 20.70 19.36 -0.30
N ALA A 84 20.85 20.68 -0.16
CA ALA A 84 19.99 21.52 0.66
C ALA A 84 18.55 21.59 0.11
N TYR A 85 17.58 21.34 1.00
CA TYR A 85 16.16 21.31 0.65
C TYR A 85 15.43 22.58 1.07
N CYS A 86 14.32 22.94 0.43
CA CYS A 86 13.54 24.12 0.84
C CYS A 86 12.73 23.81 2.11
N LYS A 87 12.97 24.56 3.20
CA LYS A 87 12.29 24.35 4.49
C LYS A 87 10.78 24.56 4.38
N ALA A 88 10.34 25.60 3.66
CA ALA A 88 8.91 25.87 3.50
C ALA A 88 8.19 24.70 2.82
N HIS A 89 8.77 24.14 1.75
CA HIS A 89 8.23 22.97 1.07
C HIS A 89 8.23 21.73 1.98
N ALA A 90 9.33 21.47 2.68
CA ALA A 90 9.41 20.35 3.62
C ALA A 90 8.40 20.47 4.77
N ALA A 91 8.19 21.67 5.31
CA ALA A 91 7.27 21.91 6.40
C ALA A 91 5.81 21.61 6.02
N THR A 92 5.36 22.07 4.85
CA THR A 92 3.98 21.81 4.38
C THR A 92 3.72 20.30 4.18
N TYR A 93 4.66 19.57 3.56
CA TYR A 93 4.52 18.13 3.42
C TYR A 93 4.68 17.37 4.75
N GLY A 94 5.52 17.87 5.65
CA GLY A 94 5.68 17.33 7.00
C GLY A 94 4.40 17.46 7.83
N GLU A 95 3.71 18.60 7.73
CA GLU A 95 2.41 18.81 8.37
C GLU A 95 1.36 17.82 7.85
N LEU A 96 1.26 17.64 6.52
CA LEU A 96 0.37 16.65 5.92
C LEU A 96 0.69 15.22 6.38
N ALA A 97 1.98 14.85 6.42
CA ALA A 97 2.41 13.54 6.91
C ALA A 97 2.01 13.33 8.38
N TYR A 98 2.17 14.36 9.22
CA TYR A 98 1.76 14.32 10.62
C TYR A 98 0.24 14.17 10.76
N GLN A 99 -0.55 14.92 9.99
CA GLN A 99 -2.02 14.82 9.98
C GLN A 99 -2.48 13.42 9.58
N CYS A 100 -1.89 12.84 8.52
CA CYS A 100 -2.18 11.48 8.10
C CYS A 100 -1.81 10.44 9.18
N ALA A 101 -0.64 10.59 9.82
CA ALA A 101 -0.23 9.71 10.91
C ALA A 101 -1.20 9.81 12.09
N TRP A 102 -1.59 11.02 12.49
CA TRP A 102 -2.54 11.26 13.57
C TRP A 102 -3.91 10.62 13.28
N LEU A 103 -4.46 10.84 12.07
CA LEU A 103 -5.73 10.22 11.66
C LEU A 103 -5.64 8.70 11.65
N LYS A 104 -4.56 8.13 11.10
CA LYS A 104 -4.34 6.68 11.10
C LYS A 104 -4.24 6.12 12.53
N THR A 105 -3.62 6.84 13.46
CA THR A 105 -3.47 6.39 14.86
C THR A 105 -4.78 6.45 15.65
N HIS A 106 -5.62 7.46 15.42
CA HIS A 106 -6.82 7.70 16.24
C HIS A 106 -8.14 7.25 15.59
N TYR A 107 -8.17 7.18 14.25
CA TYR A 107 -9.34 6.83 13.43
C TYR A 107 -8.91 5.90 12.28
N PRO A 108 -8.35 4.70 12.58
CA PRO A 108 -7.76 3.84 11.58
C PRO A 108 -8.78 3.34 10.55
N ALA A 109 -10.01 3.03 10.97
CA ALA A 109 -11.07 2.53 10.09
C ALA A 109 -11.50 3.60 9.09
N GLU A 110 -11.77 4.82 9.55
CA GLU A 110 -12.13 5.99 8.72
C GLU A 110 -10.99 6.33 7.75
N PHE A 111 -9.76 6.42 8.26
CA PHE A 111 -8.59 6.81 7.47
C PHE A 111 -8.30 5.79 6.37
N LEU A 112 -8.24 4.50 6.69
CA LEU A 112 -7.95 3.46 5.71
C LEU A 112 -9.11 3.27 4.73
N THR A 113 -10.36 3.46 5.16
CA THR A 113 -11.50 3.51 4.24
C THR A 113 -11.33 4.64 3.24
N ALA A 114 -10.98 5.85 3.69
CA ALA A 114 -10.80 7.00 2.80
C ALA A 114 -9.65 6.78 1.80
N VAL A 115 -8.53 6.21 2.25
CA VAL A 115 -7.40 5.85 1.37
C VAL A 115 -7.84 4.84 0.31
N LEU A 116 -8.52 3.76 0.72
CA LEU A 116 -9.02 2.71 -0.16
C LEU A 116 -10.08 3.22 -1.14
N ALA A 117 -11.00 4.08 -0.68
CA ALA A 117 -12.08 4.63 -1.48
C ALA A 117 -11.60 5.66 -2.52
N ASN A 118 -10.53 6.38 -2.21
CA ASN A 118 -9.90 7.33 -3.14
C ASN A 118 -9.26 6.61 -4.35
N GLY A 119 -8.88 5.33 -4.22
CA GLY A 119 -8.23 4.54 -5.26
C GLY A 119 -6.84 5.02 -5.66
N GLY A 120 -6.39 6.16 -5.13
CA GLY A 120 -5.04 6.69 -5.24
C GLY A 120 -4.17 6.28 -4.07
N GLY A 121 -2.88 6.12 -4.31
CA GLY A 121 -1.93 5.69 -3.30
C GLY A 121 -0.61 5.28 -3.95
N PHE A 122 0.42 5.07 -3.11
CA PHE A 122 1.69 4.54 -3.58
C PHE A 122 1.65 3.01 -3.73
N TYR A 123 0.76 2.33 -2.99
CA TYR A 123 0.63 0.87 -2.97
C TYR A 123 -0.70 0.40 -3.58
N ALA A 124 -0.76 -0.87 -3.96
CA ALA A 124 -2.00 -1.48 -4.42
C ALA A 124 -3.01 -1.68 -3.26
N PRO A 125 -4.33 -1.71 -3.52
CA PRO A 125 -5.36 -1.86 -2.49
C PRO A 125 -5.15 -3.02 -1.50
N PRO A 126 -4.68 -4.23 -1.91
CA PRO A 126 -4.41 -5.32 -0.97
C PRO A 126 -3.43 -4.95 0.15
N VAL A 127 -2.45 -4.08 -0.12
CA VAL A 127 -1.48 -3.62 0.88
C VAL A 127 -2.17 -2.79 1.97
N TYR A 128 -3.10 -1.91 1.59
CA TYR A 128 -3.86 -1.10 2.54
C TYR A 128 -4.87 -1.93 3.34
N VAL A 129 -5.44 -2.97 2.73
CA VAL A 129 -6.31 -3.92 3.46
C VAL A 129 -5.53 -4.73 4.48
N SER A 130 -4.34 -5.23 4.11
CA SER A 130 -3.46 -5.94 5.04
C SER A 130 -3.04 -5.05 6.22
N GLU A 131 -2.77 -3.77 5.94
CA GLU A 131 -2.53 -2.76 6.98
C GLU A 131 -3.74 -2.56 7.89
N ALA A 132 -4.95 -2.46 7.34
CA ALA A 132 -6.18 -2.37 8.15
C ALA A 132 -6.33 -3.56 9.09
N GLN A 133 -6.10 -4.78 8.58
CA GLN A 133 -6.16 -6.00 9.37
C GLN A 133 -5.11 -6.01 10.49
N ARG A 134 -3.87 -5.55 10.23
CA ARG A 134 -2.82 -5.41 11.27
C ARG A 134 -3.19 -4.41 12.35
N GLN A 135 -3.92 -3.36 12.00
CA GLN A 135 -4.44 -2.38 12.97
C GLN A 135 -5.71 -2.84 13.69
N GLY A 136 -6.13 -4.09 13.47
CA GLY A 136 -7.33 -4.66 14.09
C GLY A 136 -8.63 -4.17 13.47
N VAL A 137 -8.58 -3.49 12.31
CA VAL A 137 -9.77 -3.05 11.57
C VAL A 137 -10.23 -4.19 10.67
N PRO A 138 -11.43 -4.77 10.90
CA PRO A 138 -11.95 -5.83 10.05
C PRO A 138 -12.23 -5.31 8.64
N VAL A 139 -11.90 -6.11 7.62
CA VAL A 139 -12.28 -5.82 6.23
C VAL A 139 -13.24 -6.89 5.75
N LEU A 140 -14.49 -6.48 5.52
CA LEU A 140 -15.61 -7.34 5.22
C LEU A 140 -15.76 -7.54 3.70
N PRO A 141 -16.15 -8.74 3.24
CA PRO A 141 -16.42 -8.99 1.82
C PRO A 141 -17.54 -8.11 1.30
N PRO A 142 -17.69 -7.95 -0.03
CA PRO A 142 -18.84 -7.23 -0.57
C PRO A 142 -20.16 -7.87 -0.10
N ASP A 143 -21.23 -7.09 -0.11
CA ASP A 143 -22.58 -7.52 0.27
C ASP A 143 -23.60 -6.71 -0.54
N VAL A 144 -24.51 -7.38 -1.26
CA VAL A 144 -25.51 -6.71 -2.11
C VAL A 144 -26.39 -5.71 -1.37
N ASN A 145 -26.63 -5.91 -0.08
CA ASN A 145 -27.46 -5.07 0.76
C ASN A 145 -26.69 -3.96 1.51
N ARG A 146 -25.35 -4.05 1.59
CA ARG A 146 -24.54 -3.09 2.38
C ARG A 146 -23.46 -2.36 1.58
N SER A 147 -22.85 -3.00 0.59
CA SER A 147 -21.73 -2.43 -0.14
C SER A 147 -22.13 -1.22 -0.99
N ALA A 148 -21.21 -0.26 -1.08
CA ALA A 148 -21.22 0.82 -2.06
C ALA A 148 -20.41 0.40 -3.30
N LEU A 149 -20.21 1.32 -4.25
CA LEU A 149 -19.32 1.11 -5.39
C LEU A 149 -17.86 0.99 -4.93
N ASN A 150 -17.40 1.94 -4.12
CA ASN A 150 -16.07 1.96 -3.50
C ASN A 150 -16.10 1.36 -2.09
N TYR A 151 -14.92 1.19 -1.49
CA TYR A 151 -14.82 0.86 -0.07
C TYR A 151 -15.59 1.87 0.78
N ALA A 152 -16.31 1.38 1.78
CA ALA A 152 -17.12 2.20 2.67
C ALA A 152 -16.96 1.73 4.12
N GLN A 153 -17.12 2.65 5.06
CA GLN A 153 -17.07 2.32 6.48
C GLN A 153 -18.39 1.67 6.91
N GLU A 154 -18.29 0.60 7.69
CA GLU A 154 -19.41 -0.10 8.30
C GLU A 154 -19.11 -0.33 9.79
N GLY A 155 -19.53 0.63 10.63
CA GLY A 155 -19.13 0.65 12.04
C GLY A 155 -17.61 0.78 12.18
N ASP A 156 -16.99 -0.13 12.92
CA ASP A 156 -15.54 -0.20 13.11
C ASP A 156 -14.82 -1.02 12.01
N ALA A 157 -15.53 -1.39 10.94
CA ALA A 157 -15.02 -2.21 9.85
C ALA A 157 -15.04 -1.46 8.50
N ILE A 158 -14.29 -1.99 7.54
CA ILE A 158 -14.27 -1.54 6.15
C ILE A 158 -15.02 -2.56 5.31
N ARG A 159 -16.06 -2.14 4.59
CA ARG A 159 -16.80 -2.97 3.64
C ARG A 159 -16.20 -2.82 2.25
N ALA A 160 -15.85 -3.94 1.61
CA ALA A 160 -15.42 -3.94 0.21
C ALA A 160 -16.56 -3.48 -0.72
N GLY A 161 -16.23 -2.58 -1.65
CA GLY A 161 -17.16 -2.10 -2.66
C GLY A 161 -17.23 -3.00 -3.90
N PHE A 162 -18.29 -2.86 -4.70
CA PHE A 162 -18.47 -3.64 -5.93
C PHE A 162 -17.39 -3.40 -6.99
N ALA A 163 -16.79 -2.20 -7.03
CA ALA A 163 -15.72 -1.87 -7.97
C ALA A 163 -14.43 -2.69 -7.75
N GLN A 164 -14.34 -3.40 -6.62
CA GLN A 164 -13.21 -4.27 -6.30
C GLN A 164 -13.37 -5.70 -6.82
N ILE A 165 -14.55 -6.05 -7.34
CA ILE A 165 -14.87 -7.39 -7.84
C ILE A 165 -14.40 -7.49 -9.29
N ALA A 166 -13.35 -8.27 -9.53
CA ALA A 166 -12.85 -8.57 -10.86
C ALA A 166 -13.91 -9.27 -11.71
N ASP A 167 -14.02 -8.81 -12.96
CA ASP A 167 -15.01 -9.21 -13.97
C ASP A 167 -16.47 -8.86 -13.67
N LEU A 168 -16.75 -8.07 -12.62
CA LEU A 168 -18.08 -7.48 -12.43
C LEU A 168 -18.23 -6.23 -13.31
N THR A 169 -19.29 -6.17 -14.12
CA THR A 169 -19.55 -4.99 -14.94
C THR A 169 -19.97 -3.79 -14.09
N GLU A 170 -19.49 -2.59 -14.44
CA GLU A 170 -19.92 -1.33 -13.81
C GLU A 170 -21.44 -1.17 -13.89
N LYS A 171 -22.05 -1.55 -15.01
CA LYS A 171 -23.51 -1.52 -15.19
C LYS A 171 -24.23 -2.30 -14.08
N THR A 172 -23.81 -3.53 -13.79
CA THR A 172 -24.41 -4.35 -12.75
C THR A 172 -24.13 -3.78 -11.36
N ALA A 173 -22.90 -3.32 -11.09
CA ALA A 173 -22.56 -2.67 -9.82
C ALA A 173 -23.43 -1.44 -9.53
N HIS A 174 -23.63 -0.56 -10.52
CA HIS A 174 -24.51 0.60 -10.40
C HIS A 174 -25.97 0.19 -10.22
N ALA A 175 -26.47 -0.76 -11.01
CA ALA A 175 -27.84 -1.25 -10.90
C ALA A 175 -28.15 -1.84 -9.51
N LEU A 176 -27.21 -2.55 -8.90
CA LEU A 176 -27.36 -3.07 -7.53
C LEU A 176 -27.56 -1.93 -6.52
N VAL A 177 -26.75 -0.88 -6.60
CA VAL A 177 -26.82 0.27 -5.66
C VAL A 177 -28.09 1.08 -5.87
N GLU A 178 -28.45 1.38 -7.12
CA GLU A 178 -29.63 2.17 -7.48
C GLU A 178 -30.92 1.44 -7.09
N THR A 179 -31.06 0.19 -7.50
CA THR A 179 -32.27 -0.61 -7.25
C THR A 179 -32.49 -0.87 -5.77
N ARG A 180 -31.43 -1.04 -4.97
CA ARG A 180 -31.51 -1.18 -3.51
C ARG A 180 -32.08 0.06 -2.82
N GLY A 181 -32.06 1.24 -3.45
CA GLY A 181 -32.68 2.45 -2.90
C GLY A 181 -34.16 2.31 -2.55
N ALA A 182 -34.88 1.40 -3.21
CA ALA A 182 -36.28 1.08 -2.90
C ALA A 182 -36.46 0.16 -1.67
N GLY A 183 -35.37 -0.36 -1.09
CA GLY A 183 -35.35 -1.30 0.03
C GLY A 183 -34.36 -2.45 -0.18
N PRO A 184 -33.93 -3.13 0.90
CA PRO A 184 -32.98 -4.24 0.81
C PRO A 184 -33.57 -5.41 0.01
N PHE A 185 -32.69 -6.16 -0.65
CA PHE A 185 -33.02 -7.42 -1.32
C PHE A 185 -33.37 -8.47 -0.27
N GLN A 186 -34.56 -9.06 -0.39
CA GLN A 186 -35.10 -9.99 0.61
C GLN A 186 -34.55 -11.40 0.48
N ASN A 187 -34.17 -11.81 -0.73
CA ASN A 187 -33.63 -13.12 -1.09
C ASN A 187 -33.03 -13.03 -2.50
N LEU A 188 -32.46 -14.14 -3.00
CA LEU A 188 -31.86 -14.19 -4.33
C LEU A 188 -32.87 -13.99 -5.48
N ASP A 189 -34.11 -14.45 -5.33
CA ASP A 189 -35.12 -14.27 -6.38
C ASP A 189 -35.54 -12.79 -6.50
N ASP A 190 -35.75 -12.10 -5.37
CA ASP A 190 -36.03 -10.66 -5.33
C ASP A 190 -34.90 -9.84 -5.98
N LEU A 191 -33.64 -10.22 -5.74
CA LEU A 191 -32.49 -9.62 -6.40
C LEU A 191 -32.55 -9.81 -7.93
N LEU A 192 -32.77 -11.05 -8.39
CA LEU A 192 -32.82 -11.38 -9.82
C LEU A 192 -34.06 -10.82 -10.52
N ASP A 193 -35.15 -10.58 -9.79
CA ASP A 193 -36.36 -9.91 -10.30
C ASP A 193 -36.15 -8.40 -10.48
N ARG A 194 -35.42 -7.77 -9.55
CA ARG A 194 -35.21 -6.32 -9.54
C ARG A 194 -33.99 -5.88 -10.34
N VAL A 195 -33.01 -6.74 -10.53
CA VAL A 195 -31.75 -6.45 -11.25
C VAL A 195 -31.49 -7.52 -12.29
N CYS A 196 -31.33 -7.10 -13.55
CA CYS A 196 -30.94 -8.01 -14.64
C CYS A 196 -29.43 -8.32 -14.53
N ILE A 197 -29.11 -9.46 -13.91
CA ILE A 197 -27.74 -9.93 -13.69
C ILE A 197 -27.43 -11.04 -14.69
N GLY A 198 -26.43 -10.81 -15.55
CA GLY A 198 -25.95 -11.83 -16.47
C GLY A 198 -25.20 -12.97 -15.75
N PRO A 199 -25.05 -14.15 -16.37
CA PRO A 199 -24.38 -15.30 -15.74
C PRO A 199 -22.96 -15.01 -15.24
N ALA A 200 -22.18 -14.23 -16.00
CA ALA A 200 -20.80 -13.88 -15.64
C ALA A 200 -20.74 -12.96 -14.40
N ASP A 201 -21.55 -11.90 -14.37
CA ASP A 201 -21.64 -11.00 -13.22
C ASP A 201 -22.15 -11.74 -11.98
N GLY A 202 -23.13 -12.64 -12.17
CA GLY A 202 -23.65 -13.47 -11.07
C GLY A 202 -22.60 -14.41 -10.48
N GLU A 203 -21.79 -15.03 -11.33
CA GLU A 203 -20.67 -15.86 -10.88
C GLU A 203 -19.61 -15.04 -10.14
N ALA A 204 -19.29 -13.83 -10.63
CA ALA A 204 -18.36 -12.92 -9.96
C ALA A 204 -18.86 -12.49 -8.58
N LEU A 205 -20.14 -12.10 -8.46
CA LEU A 205 -20.79 -11.73 -7.19
C LEU A 205 -20.77 -12.90 -6.19
N CYS A 206 -21.10 -14.11 -6.66
CA CYS A 206 -21.07 -15.31 -5.82
C CYS A 206 -19.65 -15.62 -5.34
N GLN A 207 -18.66 -15.64 -6.24
CA GLN A 207 -17.27 -15.96 -5.90
C GLN A 207 -16.63 -14.91 -4.96
N ALA A 208 -17.02 -13.65 -5.09
CA ALA A 208 -16.61 -12.58 -4.18
C ALA A 208 -17.32 -12.61 -2.81
N GLY A 209 -18.37 -13.42 -2.65
CA GLY A 209 -19.17 -13.51 -1.42
C GLY A 209 -20.24 -12.44 -1.26
N ALA A 210 -20.54 -11.68 -2.32
CA ALA A 210 -21.53 -10.59 -2.29
C ALA A 210 -22.96 -11.04 -1.95
N LEU A 211 -23.25 -12.33 -2.16
CA LEU A 211 -24.56 -12.94 -1.98
C LEU A 211 -24.65 -13.79 -0.71
N ASP A 212 -23.56 -13.91 0.07
CA ASP A 212 -23.46 -14.83 1.22
C ASP A 212 -24.46 -14.52 2.34
N ALA A 213 -24.99 -13.30 2.40
CA ALA A 213 -26.02 -12.89 3.37
C ALA A 213 -27.47 -13.09 2.87
N LEU A 214 -27.68 -13.40 1.59
CA LEU A 214 -29.03 -13.54 1.03
C LEU A 214 -29.66 -14.88 1.43
N PRO A 215 -30.86 -14.86 2.03
CA PRO A 215 -31.57 -16.08 2.38
C PRO A 215 -32.20 -16.76 1.16
N ALA A 216 -32.49 -18.05 1.30
CA ALA A 216 -33.23 -18.81 0.29
C ALA A 216 -34.63 -18.24 0.03
N ALA A 217 -35.29 -17.80 1.10
CA ALA A 217 -36.60 -17.15 1.13
C ALA A 217 -36.68 -16.28 2.39
N PRO A 218 -37.63 -15.34 2.51
CA PRO A 218 -37.76 -14.52 3.71
C PRO A 218 -37.89 -15.40 4.97
N GLY A 219 -36.99 -15.21 5.95
CA GLY A 219 -36.95 -15.99 7.19
C GLY A 219 -36.20 -17.34 7.13
N MET A 220 -35.65 -17.72 5.97
CA MET A 220 -34.83 -18.94 5.79
C MET A 220 -33.32 -18.63 5.94
N PRO A 221 -32.46 -19.64 6.15
CA PRO A 221 -31.02 -19.43 6.21
C PRO A 221 -30.43 -18.93 4.87
N PRO A 222 -29.26 -18.27 4.91
CA PRO A 222 -28.50 -17.89 3.71
C PRO A 222 -28.17 -19.06 2.79
N LEU A 223 -28.13 -18.77 1.50
CA LEU A 223 -27.75 -19.73 0.48
C LEU A 223 -26.25 -20.00 0.49
N THR A 224 -25.85 -21.27 0.36
CA THR A 224 -24.45 -21.62 0.08
C THR A 224 -24.08 -21.17 -1.33
N ARG A 225 -22.79 -20.89 -1.59
CA ARG A 225 -22.35 -20.43 -2.92
C ARG A 225 -22.73 -21.39 -4.07
N PRO A 226 -22.63 -22.73 -3.92
CA PRO A 226 -23.13 -23.65 -4.94
C PRO A 226 -24.65 -23.53 -5.18
N MET A 227 -25.44 -23.30 -4.14
CA MET A 227 -26.89 -23.09 -4.25
C MET A 227 -27.21 -21.77 -4.96
N GLN A 228 -26.44 -20.70 -4.69
CA GLN A 228 -26.56 -19.41 -5.38
C GLN A 228 -26.32 -19.58 -6.89
N LEU A 229 -25.22 -20.23 -7.29
CA LEU A 229 -24.89 -20.47 -8.70
C LEU A 229 -25.92 -21.36 -9.39
N TRP A 230 -26.37 -22.42 -8.72
CA TRP A 230 -27.42 -23.29 -9.25
C TRP A 230 -28.69 -22.50 -9.52
N ARG A 231 -29.09 -21.63 -8.57
CA ARG A 231 -30.28 -20.80 -8.69
C ARG A 231 -30.18 -19.83 -9.87
N MET A 232 -29.04 -19.15 -10.00
CA MET A 232 -28.80 -18.22 -11.11
C MET A 232 -28.84 -18.89 -12.49
N ARG A 233 -28.32 -20.12 -12.60
CA ARG A 233 -28.29 -20.88 -13.87
C ARG A 233 -29.62 -21.51 -14.25
N ASN A 234 -30.46 -21.86 -13.26
CA ASN A 234 -31.75 -22.52 -13.47
C ASN A 234 -32.93 -21.55 -13.33
N THR A 235 -32.68 -20.24 -13.27
CA THR A 235 -33.76 -19.25 -13.35
C THR A 235 -34.27 -19.25 -14.79
N PRO A 236 -35.55 -19.62 -15.04
CA PRO A 236 -36.09 -19.63 -16.39
C PRO A 236 -36.02 -18.23 -16.99
N GLU A 237 -35.76 -18.11 -18.31
CA GLU A 237 -35.82 -16.81 -19.01
C GLU A 237 -37.17 -16.15 -18.73
N ARG A 238 -37.12 -15.02 -18.01
CA ARG A 238 -38.31 -14.30 -17.58
C ARG A 238 -38.73 -13.37 -18.72
N ASP A 239 -39.62 -13.88 -19.56
CA ASP A 239 -40.29 -13.10 -20.60
C ASP A 239 -41.04 -11.93 -19.95
N THR A 240 -40.65 -10.69 -20.27
CA THR A 240 -41.13 -9.45 -19.63
C THR A 240 -42.60 -9.14 -19.93
N ALA A 241 -43.28 -9.99 -20.71
CA ALA A 241 -44.68 -9.87 -21.12
C ALA A 241 -45.69 -10.64 -20.26
N ARG A 242 -45.37 -10.99 -19.01
CA ARG A 242 -46.35 -11.67 -18.12
C ARG A 242 -47.25 -10.66 -17.40
N LEU A 243 -48.45 -10.45 -17.96
CA LEU A 243 -49.59 -9.71 -17.38
C LEU A 243 -50.19 -10.37 -16.13
N PHE A 244 -49.77 -11.60 -15.80
CA PHE A 244 -50.18 -12.35 -14.61
C PHE A 244 -48.94 -12.75 -13.82
N VAL A 245 -48.85 -12.30 -12.57
CA VAL A 245 -47.90 -12.84 -11.59
C VAL A 245 -48.42 -14.23 -11.22
N ALA A 246 -47.94 -15.26 -11.92
CA ALA A 246 -48.08 -16.61 -11.42
C ALA A 246 -47.29 -16.69 -10.11
N GLU A 247 -47.93 -17.16 -9.03
CA GLU A 247 -47.20 -17.55 -7.82
C GLU A 247 -46.06 -18.46 -8.25
N ALA A 248 -44.83 -18.01 -8.01
CA ALA A 248 -43.65 -18.80 -8.34
C ALA A 248 -43.77 -20.11 -7.57
N ALA A 249 -43.96 -21.22 -8.30
CA ALA A 249 -43.91 -22.54 -7.71
C ALA A 249 -42.58 -22.64 -6.95
N PRO A 250 -42.57 -23.14 -5.69
CA PRO A 250 -41.34 -23.30 -4.95
C PRO A 250 -40.42 -24.19 -5.78
N VAL A 251 -39.36 -23.60 -6.32
CA VAL A 251 -38.36 -24.39 -7.02
C VAL A 251 -37.64 -25.18 -5.95
N ASP A 252 -37.65 -26.49 -6.12
CA ASP A 252 -36.96 -27.41 -5.22
C ASP A 252 -35.45 -27.11 -5.29
N LEU A 253 -34.98 -26.30 -4.35
CA LEU A 253 -33.61 -25.85 -4.30
C LEU A 253 -32.75 -26.99 -3.75
N PRO A 254 -31.77 -27.52 -4.50
CA PRO A 254 -30.96 -28.61 -4.01
C PRO A 254 -30.17 -28.16 -2.79
N VAL A 255 -30.17 -28.97 -1.74
CA VAL A 255 -29.34 -28.73 -0.56
C VAL A 255 -27.91 -29.13 -0.90
N LEU A 256 -27.08 -28.14 -1.22
CA LEU A 256 -25.66 -28.35 -1.53
C LEU A 256 -24.80 -27.80 -0.37
N PRO A 257 -23.80 -28.58 0.10
CA PRO A 257 -22.90 -28.13 1.15
C PRO A 257 -22.13 -26.90 0.69
N ASP A 258 -21.76 -26.04 1.65
CA ASP A 258 -20.93 -24.89 1.34
C ASP A 258 -19.50 -25.30 0.96
N ILE A 259 -18.81 -24.40 0.27
CA ILE A 259 -17.44 -24.62 -0.16
C ILE A 259 -16.49 -24.66 1.04
N ALA A 260 -15.48 -25.52 0.96
CA ALA A 260 -14.44 -25.59 1.98
C ALA A 260 -13.68 -24.24 2.08
N PRO A 261 -13.08 -23.91 3.24
CA PRO A 261 -12.40 -22.63 3.45
C PRO A 261 -11.31 -22.29 2.43
N ARG A 262 -10.57 -23.29 1.92
CA ARG A 262 -9.50 -23.06 0.94
C ARG A 262 -10.05 -22.63 -0.43
N PRO A 263 -10.95 -23.39 -1.09
CA PRO A 263 -11.63 -22.93 -2.30
C PRO A 263 -12.30 -21.57 -2.16
N ARG A 264 -12.91 -21.28 -0.99
CA ARG A 264 -13.51 -19.98 -0.71
C ARG A 264 -12.49 -18.84 -0.80
N ALA A 265 -11.35 -19.01 -0.14
CA ALA A 265 -10.26 -18.04 -0.17
C ALA A 265 -9.61 -17.95 -1.56
N ASP A 266 -9.55 -19.04 -2.34
CA ASP A 266 -9.06 -19.03 -3.73
C ASP A 266 -9.97 -18.15 -4.61
N PHE A 267 -11.30 -18.27 -4.47
CA PHE A 267 -12.28 -17.42 -5.17
C PHE A 267 -12.22 -15.96 -4.74
N GLU A 268 -12.11 -15.69 -3.44
CA GLU A 268 -11.96 -14.32 -2.95
C GLU A 268 -10.65 -13.70 -3.47
N ARG A 269 -9.55 -14.47 -3.50
CA ARG A 269 -8.30 -14.00 -4.07
C ARG A 269 -8.41 -13.69 -5.57
N SER A 270 -9.09 -14.54 -6.35
CA SER A 270 -9.25 -14.29 -7.78
C SER A 270 -10.15 -13.09 -8.07
N ARG A 271 -11.17 -12.85 -7.23
CA ARG A 271 -12.13 -11.76 -7.42
C ARG A 271 -11.76 -10.45 -6.78
N LEU A 272 -11.11 -10.47 -5.62
CA LEU A 272 -10.83 -9.29 -4.78
C LEU A 272 -9.32 -9.00 -4.67
N GLY A 273 -8.47 -9.83 -5.28
CA GLY A 273 -7.02 -9.75 -5.20
C GLY A 273 -6.41 -10.34 -3.92
N GLN A 274 -7.23 -10.64 -2.91
CA GLN A 274 -6.80 -11.28 -1.67
C GLN A 274 -7.99 -11.99 -0.98
N PRO A 275 -7.74 -13.02 -0.15
CA PRO A 275 -8.77 -13.59 0.70
C PRO A 275 -9.14 -12.60 1.82
N LEU A 276 -10.44 -12.31 1.98
CA LEU A 276 -10.94 -11.47 3.08
C LEU A 276 -11.46 -12.34 4.24
N SER A 277 -11.88 -13.57 3.94
CA SER A 277 -12.32 -14.57 4.93
C SER A 277 -11.17 -15.24 5.70
N SER A 278 -9.93 -15.11 5.23
CA SER A 278 -8.72 -15.63 5.88
C SER A 278 -7.57 -14.67 5.70
N THR A 279 -6.65 -14.60 6.67
CA THR A 279 -5.40 -13.87 6.48
C THR A 279 -4.57 -14.55 5.37
N LEU A 280 -3.81 -13.75 4.60
CA LEU A 280 -3.00 -14.24 3.47
C LEU A 280 -2.04 -15.37 3.88
N LEU A 281 -1.46 -15.30 5.07
CA LEU A 281 -0.54 -16.35 5.53
C LEU A 281 -1.20 -17.61 6.05
N ARG A 282 -2.36 -17.49 6.69
CA ARG A 282 -3.16 -18.68 7.01
C ARG A 282 -3.61 -19.38 5.73
N TYR A 283 -3.92 -18.61 4.69
CA TYR A 283 -4.23 -19.15 3.38
C TYR A 283 -3.06 -19.99 2.82
N HIS A 284 -1.81 -19.58 3.04
CA HIS A 284 -0.61 -20.32 2.62
C HIS A 284 -0.06 -21.33 3.65
N ALA A 285 -0.76 -21.60 4.76
CA ALA A 285 -0.26 -22.40 5.88
C ALA A 285 0.23 -23.81 5.49
N ALA A 286 -0.36 -24.44 4.47
CA ALA A 286 0.08 -25.74 3.96
C ALA A 286 1.56 -25.72 3.51
N ALA A 287 1.95 -24.68 2.75
CA ALA A 287 3.33 -24.49 2.32
C ALA A 287 4.25 -24.04 3.47
N CYS A 288 3.67 -23.52 4.55
CA CYS A 288 4.40 -23.10 5.74
C CYS A 288 4.82 -24.26 6.65
N TRP A 289 4.17 -25.43 6.57
CA TRP A 289 4.45 -26.55 7.48
C TRP A 289 5.69 -27.37 7.10
N GLU A 290 6.09 -27.37 5.83
CA GLU A 290 7.22 -28.18 5.36
C GLU A 290 8.59 -27.49 5.55
N SER A 291 8.62 -26.22 5.95
CA SER A 291 9.85 -25.45 6.14
C SER A 291 9.83 -24.66 7.44
N PRO A 292 10.93 -24.62 8.21
CA PRO A 292 11.02 -23.74 9.38
C PRO A 292 11.06 -22.28 8.91
N LEU A 293 9.91 -21.61 8.94
CA LEU A 293 9.77 -20.22 8.55
C LEU A 293 10.13 -19.30 9.71
N ILE A 294 10.90 -18.26 9.40
CA ILE A 294 11.20 -17.16 10.33
C ILE A 294 10.23 -16.02 10.04
N ALA A 295 9.56 -15.56 11.09
CA ALA A 295 8.71 -14.37 11.04
C ALA A 295 9.57 -13.11 10.83
N SER A 296 9.02 -12.12 10.13
CA SER A 296 9.67 -10.82 9.87
C SER A 296 10.19 -10.17 11.14
N CYS A 297 9.41 -10.20 12.22
CA CYS A 297 9.77 -9.62 13.52
C CYS A 297 10.94 -10.34 14.22
N ASP A 298 11.23 -11.59 13.86
CA ASP A 298 12.31 -12.38 14.43
C ASP A 298 13.58 -12.34 13.59
N LEU A 299 13.54 -11.85 12.34
CA LEU A 299 14.71 -11.77 11.45
C LEU A 299 15.96 -11.16 12.13
N PRO A 300 15.88 -10.05 12.90
CA PRO A 300 17.06 -9.49 13.56
C PRO A 300 17.81 -10.46 14.48
N ARG A 301 17.15 -11.50 15.02
CA ARG A 301 17.77 -12.51 15.88
C ARG A 301 18.61 -13.54 15.12
N TYR A 302 18.51 -13.56 13.80
CA TYR A 302 19.16 -14.52 12.92
C TYR A 302 20.29 -13.90 12.10
N GLU A 303 20.84 -12.76 12.52
CA GLU A 303 21.97 -12.11 11.85
C GLU A 303 23.11 -13.10 11.55
N GLY A 304 23.56 -13.10 10.30
CA GLY A 304 24.61 -13.98 9.79
C GLY A 304 24.17 -15.41 9.48
N ARG A 305 22.91 -15.78 9.72
CA ARG A 305 22.37 -17.12 9.47
C ARG A 305 21.53 -17.16 8.20
N GLU A 306 21.49 -18.33 7.57
CA GLU A 306 20.52 -18.61 6.51
C GLU A 306 19.16 -18.94 7.10
N VAL A 307 18.12 -18.31 6.57
CA VAL A 307 16.73 -18.46 7.00
C VAL A 307 15.82 -18.61 5.79
N THR A 308 14.62 -19.13 6.04
CA THR A 308 13.52 -19.09 5.08
C THR A 308 12.44 -18.17 5.64
N ALA A 309 12.06 -17.16 4.88
CA ALA A 309 10.92 -16.29 5.18
C ALA A 309 9.84 -16.47 4.12
N ILE A 310 8.59 -16.16 4.46
CA ILE A 310 7.47 -16.16 3.53
C ILE A 310 6.85 -14.78 3.48
N GLY A 311 6.37 -14.35 2.32
CA GLY A 311 5.56 -13.15 2.26
C GLY A 311 5.23 -12.68 0.85
N THR A 312 4.45 -11.62 0.80
CA THR A 312 3.99 -10.98 -0.44
C THR A 312 4.79 -9.72 -0.71
N ILE A 313 5.27 -9.54 -1.94
CA ILE A 313 5.98 -8.31 -2.32
C ILE A 313 4.97 -7.16 -2.38
N ILE A 314 5.18 -6.15 -1.54
CA ILE A 314 4.34 -4.94 -1.48
C ILE A 314 5.00 -3.71 -2.10
N ALA A 315 6.33 -3.69 -2.18
CA ALA A 315 7.10 -2.64 -2.83
C ALA A 315 8.38 -3.20 -3.47
N GLU A 316 8.84 -2.54 -4.53
CA GLU A 316 10.11 -2.90 -5.16
C GLU A 316 10.86 -1.69 -5.70
N ARG A 317 12.19 -1.80 -5.73
CA ARG A 317 13.05 -0.83 -6.39
C ARG A 317 14.16 -1.54 -7.14
N ARG A 318 14.14 -1.41 -8.46
CA ARG A 318 15.21 -1.88 -9.34
C ARG A 318 16.34 -0.86 -9.41
N LEU A 319 17.58 -1.30 -9.23
CA LEU A 319 18.77 -0.48 -9.38
C LEU A 319 19.72 -1.10 -10.40
N SER A 320 19.98 -0.38 -11.50
CA SER A 320 21.01 -0.75 -12.46
C SER A 320 22.37 -0.29 -11.97
N LEU A 321 23.30 -1.23 -11.82
CA LEU A 321 24.65 -0.91 -11.37
C LEU A 321 25.47 -0.29 -12.50
N ARG A 322 26.34 0.67 -12.14
CA ARG A 322 27.27 1.30 -13.10
C ARG A 322 28.26 0.25 -13.63
N ASN A 323 28.76 0.48 -14.84
CA ASN A 323 29.79 -0.33 -15.50
C ASN A 323 29.36 -1.77 -15.85
N GLY A 324 28.07 -2.01 -16.11
CA GLY A 324 27.60 -3.32 -16.60
C GLY A 324 27.64 -4.45 -15.56
N ARG A 325 27.79 -4.14 -14.27
CA ARG A 325 27.80 -5.12 -13.15
C ARG A 325 26.44 -5.76 -12.86
N GLY A 326 25.49 -5.66 -13.79
CA GLY A 326 24.15 -6.19 -13.68
C GLY A 326 23.17 -5.27 -12.96
N VAL A 327 22.08 -5.87 -12.50
CA VAL A 327 20.93 -5.20 -11.89
C VAL A 327 20.70 -5.84 -10.54
N MET A 328 20.50 -5.03 -9.51
CA MET A 328 20.01 -5.49 -8.21
C MET A 328 18.57 -5.00 -7.98
N LYS A 329 17.85 -5.67 -7.08
CA LYS A 329 16.47 -5.33 -6.76
C LYS A 329 16.26 -5.36 -5.24
N PHE A 330 15.73 -4.27 -4.70
CA PHE A 330 15.24 -4.19 -3.33
C PHE A 330 13.76 -4.52 -3.33
N LEU A 331 13.32 -5.29 -2.34
CA LEU A 331 11.94 -5.71 -2.13
C LEU A 331 11.54 -5.40 -0.70
N THR A 332 10.37 -4.81 -0.53
CA THR A 332 9.67 -4.81 0.75
C THR A 332 8.65 -5.93 0.71
N VAL A 333 8.78 -6.87 1.63
CA VAL A 333 7.96 -8.08 1.70
C VAL A 333 7.12 -8.04 2.97
N GLU A 334 5.83 -8.31 2.82
CA GLU A 334 4.88 -8.36 3.91
C GLU A 334 4.58 -9.81 4.32
N ASP A 335 4.58 -10.04 5.63
CA ASP A 335 4.12 -11.28 6.25
C ASP A 335 3.04 -11.00 7.32
N ALA A 336 2.75 -11.98 8.19
CA ALA A 336 1.62 -11.91 9.13
C ALA A 336 1.98 -11.10 10.36
N TRP A 337 3.27 -10.91 10.57
CA TRP A 337 3.84 -10.29 11.75
C TRP A 337 4.35 -8.87 11.45
N GLY A 338 4.50 -8.53 10.17
CA GLY A 338 4.90 -7.19 9.76
C GLY A 338 5.45 -7.17 8.33
N VAL A 339 6.53 -6.40 8.17
CA VAL A 339 7.23 -6.23 6.90
C VAL A 339 8.72 -6.43 7.12
N PHE A 340 9.42 -6.91 6.10
CA PHE A 340 10.87 -7.02 6.10
C PHE A 340 11.44 -6.62 4.74
N GLU A 341 12.68 -6.13 4.77
CA GLU A 341 13.43 -5.75 3.58
C GLU A 341 14.22 -6.96 3.06
N ALA A 342 14.21 -7.13 1.74
CA ALA A 342 14.93 -8.19 1.07
C ALA A 342 15.66 -7.64 -0.16
N VAL A 343 16.86 -8.17 -0.42
CA VAL A 343 17.70 -7.72 -1.54
C VAL A 343 18.07 -8.89 -2.45
N LEU A 344 17.88 -8.70 -3.74
CA LEU A 344 18.40 -9.57 -4.79
C LEU A 344 19.61 -8.89 -5.41
N PHE A 345 20.80 -9.39 -5.07
CA PHE A 345 22.03 -9.02 -5.77
C PHE A 345 22.04 -9.54 -7.21
N PRO A 346 22.94 -9.03 -8.08
CA PRO A 346 22.89 -9.31 -9.52
C PRO A 346 22.78 -10.77 -9.92
N GLU A 347 23.49 -11.68 -9.25
CA GLU A 347 23.43 -13.12 -9.54
C GLU A 347 22.06 -13.72 -9.19
N ALA A 348 21.52 -13.38 -8.02
CA ALA A 348 20.19 -13.80 -7.59
C ALA A 348 19.10 -13.18 -8.47
N TYR A 349 19.24 -11.90 -8.83
CA TYR A 349 18.30 -11.20 -9.70
C TYR A 349 18.26 -11.80 -11.11
N GLN A 350 19.39 -12.19 -11.69
CA GLN A 350 19.41 -12.86 -12.99
C GLN A 350 18.63 -14.18 -12.98
N ARG A 351 18.66 -14.92 -11.87
CA ARG A 351 18.01 -16.22 -11.74
C ARG A 351 16.54 -16.12 -11.32
N PHE A 352 16.24 -15.24 -10.38
CA PHE A 352 14.94 -15.18 -9.69
C PHE A 352 14.19 -13.86 -9.93
N GLY A 353 14.74 -12.93 -10.70
CA GLY A 353 14.11 -11.65 -11.03
C GLY A 353 12.68 -11.76 -11.59
N PRO A 354 12.38 -12.71 -12.50
CA PRO A 354 11.00 -12.95 -12.98
C PRO A 354 10.04 -13.45 -11.89
N LEU A 355 10.57 -13.99 -10.79
CA LEU A 355 9.78 -14.38 -9.62
C LEU A 355 9.66 -13.22 -8.62
N ALA A 356 10.35 -12.09 -8.79
CA ALA A 356 10.35 -11.01 -7.83
C ALA A 356 9.34 -9.90 -8.20
N GLU A 357 8.13 -10.24 -8.66
CA GLU A 357 7.09 -9.27 -9.06
C GLU A 357 6.04 -9.04 -7.96
N PRO A 358 5.39 -7.86 -7.86
CA PRO A 358 4.40 -7.60 -6.80
C PRO A 358 3.21 -8.56 -6.82
N GLY A 359 2.56 -8.75 -5.66
CA GLY A 359 1.27 -9.46 -5.53
C GLY A 359 1.32 -10.98 -5.35
N GLY A 360 2.47 -11.62 -5.51
CA GLY A 360 2.65 -13.05 -5.24
C GLY A 360 3.26 -13.34 -3.86
N THR A 361 2.65 -14.26 -3.11
CA THR A 361 3.26 -14.86 -1.90
C THR A 361 4.35 -15.84 -2.31
N ARG A 362 5.54 -15.69 -1.74
CA ARG A 362 6.71 -16.49 -2.09
C ARG A 362 7.52 -16.83 -0.85
N LEU A 363 8.33 -17.89 -0.97
CA LEU A 363 9.37 -18.21 -0.02
C LEU A 363 10.66 -17.51 -0.46
N TYR A 364 11.32 -16.86 0.49
CA TYR A 364 12.60 -16.19 0.33
C TYR A 364 13.61 -16.93 1.20
N LEU A 365 14.60 -17.53 0.57
CA LEU A 365 15.70 -18.18 1.25
C LEU A 365 16.95 -17.33 1.08
N GLY A 366 17.62 -17.06 2.18
CA GLY A 366 18.74 -16.13 2.16
C GLY A 366 19.43 -15.98 3.50
N ALA A 367 20.51 -15.22 3.51
CA ALA A 367 21.23 -14.88 4.72
C ALA A 367 20.68 -13.56 5.30
N VAL A 368 20.48 -13.50 6.62
CA VAL A 368 20.14 -12.23 7.27
C VAL A 368 21.42 -11.41 7.47
N ARG A 369 21.39 -10.16 7.04
CA ARG A 369 22.43 -9.16 7.31
C ARG A 369 21.87 -7.99 8.08
N ASN A 370 22.73 -7.33 8.83
CA ASN A 370 22.41 -6.07 9.47
C ASN A 370 23.00 -4.94 8.61
N GLU A 371 22.11 -4.14 8.00
CA GLU A 371 22.48 -2.94 7.27
C GLU A 371 22.03 -1.73 8.08
N HIS A 372 22.99 -1.00 8.66
CA HIS A 372 22.73 0.26 9.38
C HIS A 372 21.75 0.16 10.56
N GLY A 373 21.61 -1.01 11.18
CA GLY A 373 20.71 -1.25 12.31
C GLY A 373 19.43 -2.00 11.94
N ASP A 374 19.16 -2.19 10.65
CA ASP A 374 18.00 -2.91 10.16
C ASP A 374 18.38 -4.29 9.61
N ALA A 375 17.57 -5.30 9.93
CA ALA A 375 17.76 -6.65 9.41
C ALA A 375 17.24 -6.76 7.97
N VAL A 376 18.11 -7.10 7.03
CA VAL A 376 17.82 -7.27 5.61
C VAL A 376 18.09 -8.72 5.21
N LEU A 377 17.17 -9.32 4.45
CA LEU A 377 17.36 -10.65 3.89
C LEU A 377 18.08 -10.59 2.54
N GLU A 378 19.32 -11.05 2.48
CA GLU A 378 20.04 -11.27 1.22
C GLU A 378 19.51 -12.53 0.54
N VAL A 379 18.63 -12.36 -0.44
CA VAL A 379 17.91 -13.46 -1.07
C VAL A 379 18.83 -14.23 -2.00
N ALA A 380 19.07 -15.50 -1.66
CA ALA A 380 19.79 -16.46 -2.49
C ALA A 380 18.84 -17.23 -3.42
N ARG A 381 17.59 -17.48 -2.99
CA ARG A 381 16.59 -18.24 -3.76
C ARG A 381 15.18 -17.76 -3.47
N ILE A 382 14.35 -17.72 -4.51
CA ILE A 382 12.89 -17.48 -4.41
C ILE A 382 12.16 -18.73 -4.89
N VAL A 383 11.14 -19.17 -4.14
CA VAL A 383 10.26 -20.29 -4.50
C VAL A 383 8.81 -19.82 -4.51
N ARG A 384 8.03 -20.24 -5.51
CA ARG A 384 6.58 -19.97 -5.55
C ARG A 384 5.88 -20.82 -4.50
N VAL A 385 4.91 -20.21 -3.83
CA VAL A 385 3.97 -20.95 -3.00
C VAL A 385 2.78 -21.29 -3.88
N GLU A 386 2.59 -22.56 -4.20
CA GLU A 386 1.42 -23.06 -4.95
C GLU A 386 0.19 -23.20 -4.04
#